data_AF-A0A968RLC7-F1
#
_entry.id   AF-A0A968RLC7-F1
#
_cell.length_a   1.000
_cell.length_b   1.000
_cell.length_c   1.000
_cell.angle_alpha   90.00
_cell.angle_beta   90.00
_cell.angle_gamma   90.00
#
_symmetry.space_group_name_H-M   'P 1'
#
loop_
_entity.id
_entity.type
_entity.pdbx_description
1 polymer ?
#
loop_
_entity_poly.entity_id
_entity_poly.type
_entity_poly.pdbx_seq_one_letter_code
_entity_poly.pdbx_strand_id
1 'polypeptide(L)' 'MNAIKFIILGGLLVFSGLASSQIIDPVKWSWESKVLSDSTYELIFTADIENGWTLYSQFTADNGPIPTNFQFTEGATISV' A
#
# COMPACT_ATOMS: atom_id res chain seq x y z
N MET A 1 -41.26 -28.31 3.83
CA MET A 1 -40.22 -28.22 2.78
C MET A 1 -39.83 -26.78 2.43
N ASN A 2 -40.77 -25.82 2.37
CA ASN A 2 -40.45 -24.44 1.98
C ASN A 2 -39.77 -23.62 3.09
N ALA A 3 -40.15 -23.81 4.35
CA ALA A 3 -39.55 -23.10 5.49
C ALA A 3 -38.04 -23.38 5.66
N ILE A 4 -37.60 -24.63 5.43
CA ILE A 4 -36.18 -25.01 5.48
C ILE A 4 -35.39 -24.30 4.36
N LYS A 5 -35.99 -24.14 3.18
CA LYS A 5 -35.36 -23.40 2.07
C LYS A 5 -35.16 -21.92 2.41
N PHE A 6 -36.11 -21.29 3.10
CA PHE A 6 -35.98 -19.89 3.54
C PHE A 6 -34.90 -19.71 4.61
N ILE A 7 -34.74 -20.68 5.52
CA ILE A 7 -33.67 -20.66 6.53
C ILE A 7 -32.30 -20.81 5.87
N ILE A 8 -32.15 -21.74 4.92
CA ILE A 8 -30.89 -21.91 4.18
C ILE A 8 -30.56 -20.68 3.35
N LEU A 9 -31.55 -20.10 2.66
CA LEU A 9 -31.36 -18.89 1.85
C LEU A 9 -31.00 -17.67 2.71
N GLY A 10 -31.65 -17.50 3.87
CA GLY A 10 -31.31 -16.46 4.83
C GLY A 10 -29.91 -16.63 5.42
N GLY A 11 -29.51 -17.86 5.76
CA GLY A 11 -28.17 -18.17 6.24
C GLY A 11 -27.08 -17.87 5.20
N LEU A 12 -27.35 -18.21 3.93
CA LEU A 12 -26.42 -17.92 2.82
C LEU A 12 -26.24 -16.40 2.60
N LEU A 13 -27.32 -15.62 2.69
CA LEU A 13 -27.28 -14.16 2.56
C LEU A 13 -26.49 -13.48 3.69
N VAL A 14 -26.63 -13.95 4.92
CA VAL A 14 -25.86 -13.44 6.07
C VAL A 14 -24.38 -13.78 5.93
N PHE A 15 -24.05 -14.99 5.45
CA PHE A 15 -22.67 -15.42 5.25
C PHE A 15 -21.93 -14.59 4.19
N SER A 16 -22.60 -14.20 3.10
CA SER A 16 -22.01 -13.31 2.08
C SER A 16 -21.65 -11.92 2.61
N GLY A 17 -22.32 -11.42 3.66
CA GLY A 17 -21.99 -10.14 4.30
C GLY A 17 -20.75 -10.15 5.19
N LEU A 18 -20.20 -11.33 5.49
CA LEU A 18 -19.01 -11.49 6.33
C LEU A 18 -17.70 -11.49 5.53
N ALA A 19 -17.77 -11.47 4.20
CA ALA A 19 -16.58 -11.41 3.35
C ALA A 19 -15.95 -10.01 3.42
N SER A 20 -14.79 -9.91 4.06
CA SER A 20 -13.95 -8.70 4.01
C SER A 20 -12.94 -8.83 2.88
N SER A 21 -13.03 -7.96 1.87
CA SER A 21 -11.96 -7.79 0.88
C SER A 21 -10.90 -6.87 1.46
N GLN A 22 -9.76 -7.41 1.88
CA GLN A 22 -8.64 -6.59 2.35
C GLN A 22 -7.83 -6.14 1.14
N ILE A 23 -7.52 -4.84 1.06
CA ILE A 23 -6.48 -4.37 0.15
C ILE A 23 -5.17 -4.97 0.66
N ILE A 24 -4.50 -5.74 -0.21
CA ILE A 24 -3.16 -6.24 0.09
C ILE A 24 -2.22 -5.04 0.00
N ASP A 25 -1.54 -4.75 1.10
CA ASP A 25 -0.50 -3.71 1.19
C ASP A 25 0.84 -4.37 1.52
N PRO A 26 1.52 -4.93 0.51
CA PRO A 26 2.69 -5.78 0.71
C PRO A 26 3.99 -4.99 0.90
N VAL A 27 3.91 -3.65 0.85
CA VAL A 27 5.07 -2.76 0.99
C VAL A 27 4.74 -1.66 1.97
N LYS A 28 5.29 -1.76 3.18
CA LYS A 28 5.13 -0.71 4.19
C LYS A 28 6.26 0.29 4.08
N TRP A 29 5.90 1.55 3.92
CA TRP A 29 6.86 2.65 3.84
C TRP A 29 7.02 3.34 5.18
N SER A 30 8.26 3.66 5.52
CA SER A 30 8.60 4.61 6.58
C SER A 30 9.64 5.59 6.05
N TRP A 31 9.76 6.73 6.70
CA TRP A 31 10.75 7.73 6.33
C TRP A 31 11.31 8.46 7.55
N GLU A 32 12.52 8.97 7.39
CA GLU A 32 13.15 9.87 8.35
C GLU A 32 13.96 10.94 7.62
N SER A 33 14.30 12.01 8.35
CA SER A 33 15.19 13.07 7.87
C SER A 33 16.34 13.26 8.83
N LYS A 34 17.52 13.49 8.27
CA LYS A 34 18.74 13.76 9.01
C LYS A 34 19.32 15.10 8.56
N VAL A 35 19.60 15.97 9.52
CA VAL A 35 20.23 17.26 9.25
C VAL A 35 21.71 17.03 8.92
N LEU A 36 22.15 17.51 7.76
CA LEU A 36 23.56 17.51 7.38
C LEU A 36 24.19 18.90 7.60
N SER A 37 23.42 19.97 7.38
CA SER A 37 23.80 21.37 7.64
C SER A 37 22.57 22.29 7.64
N ASP A 38 22.76 23.60 7.83
CA ASP A 38 21.72 24.64 7.97
C ASP A 38 20.57 24.56 6.97
N SER A 39 20.83 24.09 5.74
CA SER A 39 19.79 23.96 4.71
C SER A 39 19.93 22.67 3.90
N THR A 40 20.67 21.68 4.42
CA THR A 40 20.86 20.40 3.76
C THR A 40 20.38 19.28 4.67
N TYR A 41 19.47 18.47 4.13
CA TYR A 41 18.88 17.34 4.81
C TYR A 41 19.03 16.09 3.95
N GLU A 42 19.32 14.97 4.60
CA GLU A 42 19.24 13.63 4.00
C GLU A 42 17.88 13.04 4.33
N LEU A 43 17.13 12.62 3.30
CA LEU A 43 15.85 11.94 3.46
C LEU A 43 16.06 10.45 3.20
N ILE A 44 15.62 9.62 4.15
CA ILE A 44 15.78 8.17 4.11
C ILE A 44 14.40 7.56 4.03
N PHE A 45 14.09 6.87 2.94
CA PHE A 45 12.84 6.14 2.73
C PHE A 45 13.12 4.65 2.82
N THR A 46 12.40 3.95 3.68
CA THR A 46 12.54 2.51 3.88
C THR A 46 11.27 1.80 3.44
N ALA A 47 11.41 0.85 2.53
CA ALA A 47 10.35 -0.07 2.13
C ALA A 47 10.56 -1.42 2.80
N ASP A 48 9.67 -1.79 3.71
CA ASP A 48 9.56 -3.16 4.23
C ASP A 48 8.65 -3.96 3.30
N ILE A 49 9.24 -4.91 2.56
CA ILE A 49 8.58 -5.61 1.45
C ILE A 49 8.35 -7.06 1.87
N GLU A 50 7.08 -7.48 1.85
CA GLU A 50 6.72 -8.86 2.09
C GLU A 50 7.37 -9.81 1.07
N ASN A 51 7.75 -11.00 1.51
CA ASN A 51 8.43 -11.97 0.67
C ASN A 51 7.59 -12.34 -0.58
N GLY A 52 8.25 -12.39 -1.74
CA GLY A 52 7.61 -12.66 -3.03
C GLY A 52 7.23 -11.39 -3.81
N TRP A 53 7.36 -10.22 -3.20
CA TRP A 53 7.17 -8.93 -3.87
C TRP A 53 8.50 -8.28 -4.22
N THR A 54 8.48 -7.45 -5.27
CA THR A 54 9.64 -6.68 -5.72
C THR A 54 9.24 -5.25 -5.99
N LEU A 55 10.05 -4.30 -5.52
CA LEU A 55 9.90 -2.89 -5.85
C LEU A 55 10.65 -2.57 -7.15
N TYR A 56 10.03 -1.78 -8.03
CA TYR A 56 10.69 -1.32 -9.26
C TYR A 56 11.78 -0.28 -8.98
N SER A 57 12.78 -0.26 -9.85
CA SER A 57 13.82 0.78 -9.82
C SER A 57 13.22 2.16 -10.11
N GLN A 58 13.77 3.20 -9.48
CA GLN A 58 13.52 4.60 -9.87
C GLN A 58 14.09 4.91 -11.27
N PHE A 59 15.11 4.15 -11.69
CA PHE A 59 15.77 4.29 -12.98
C PHE A 59 15.43 3.07 -13.84
N THR A 60 14.43 3.22 -14.71
CA THR A 60 13.99 2.22 -15.68
C THR A 60 14.17 2.77 -17.10
N ALA A 61 14.34 1.87 -18.07
CA ALA A 61 14.40 2.26 -19.48
C ALA A 61 13.04 2.78 -19.98
N ASP A 62 13.03 3.53 -21.08
CA ASP A 62 11.82 4.18 -21.63
C ASP A 62 10.63 3.23 -21.91
N ASN A 63 10.91 1.92 -22.10
CA ASN A 63 9.89 0.89 -22.30
C ASN A 63 9.76 -0.08 -21.10
N GLY A 64 10.22 0.35 -19.94
CA GLY A 64 10.20 -0.40 -18.69
C GLY A 64 8.89 -0.27 -17.91
N PRO A 65 8.78 -0.94 -16.77
CA PRO A 65 7.68 -0.76 -15.83
C PRO A 65 7.68 0.67 -15.26
N ILE A 66 6.52 1.10 -14.75
CA ILE A 66 6.40 2.42 -14.11
C ILE A 66 7.42 2.53 -12.96
N PRO A 67 8.33 3.51 -12.99
CA PRO A 67 9.34 3.68 -11.95
C PRO A 67 8.71 4.09 -10.62
N THR A 68 9.37 3.70 -9.52
CA THR A 68 9.12 4.32 -8.22
C THR A 68 9.49 5.79 -8.28
N ASN A 69 8.64 6.67 -7.75
CA ASN A 69 8.84 8.11 -7.79
C ASN A 69 8.50 8.75 -6.43
N PHE A 70 9.31 9.72 -6.01
CA PHE A 70 9.09 10.52 -4.81
C PHE A 70 8.81 11.96 -5.23
N GLN A 71 7.63 12.48 -4.87
CA GLN A 71 7.21 13.84 -5.17
C GLN A 71 7.18 14.67 -3.90
N PHE A 72 7.76 15.87 -3.96
CA PHE A 72 7.83 16.79 -2.84
C PHE A 72 7.07 18.07 -3.20
N THR A 73 6.14 18.47 -2.34
CA THR A 73 5.44 19.75 -2.48
C THR A 73 6.12 20.78 -1.58
N GLU A 74 6.47 21.93 -2.14
CA GLU A 74 7.06 23.03 -1.39
C GLU A 74 6.12 23.48 -0.24
N GLY A 75 6.65 23.53 0.98
CA GLY A 75 5.89 23.90 2.18
C GLY A 75 4.94 22.83 2.74
N ALA A 76 4.88 21.63 2.16
CA ALA A 76 4.12 20.52 2.73
C ALA A 76 4.98 19.71 3.71
N THR A 77 4.44 19.42 4.90
CA THR A 77 4.98 18.38 5.77
C THR A 77 4.92 17.05 5.01
N ILE A 78 6.06 16.37 4.86
CA ILE A 78 6.09 15.04 4.23
C ILE A 78 5.29 14.09 5.13
N SER A 79 4.17 13.57 4.62
CA SER A 79 3.40 12.50 5.24
C SER A 79 3.41 11.31 4.29
N VAL A 80 3.87 10.17 4.79
CA VAL A 80 3.81 8.87 4.08
C VAL A 80 2.50 8.17 4.44
#